data_AF-A0A2S7JZY6-F1
#
_entry.id   AF-A0A2S7JZY6-F1
#
_cell.length_a   1.000
_cell.length_b   1.000
_cell.length_c   1.000
_cell.angle_alpha   90.00
_cell.angle_beta   90.00
_cell.angle_gamma   90.00
#
_symmetry.space_group_name_H-M   'P 1'
#
loop_
_entity.id
_entity.type
_entity.pdbx_description
1 polymer ?
#
loop_
_entity_poly.entity_id
_entity_poly.type
_entity_poly.pdbx_seq_one_letter_code
_entity_poly.pdbx_strand_id
1 'polypeptide(L)'
;MSDFETVFSPIVFLDLALLTMLFLVAIAMLRSRHLFGVVMLSGIYSLLSAAFFVSLDAVDVAFTEAAVGAGISTVLMLSGMLLTVRREKPKTPGRAPVAMLAVLATGAALIYATIDMPAFGDPNAPANSAIGQQYVERTASEIPMPNIVTAVLASYRGFDTMGETMVIFTAGVAVMLLLGVGSARGGRRVSDIDAKETSDEGKGE
;
A
#
# COMPACT_ATOMS: atom_id res chain seq x y z
N MET A 1 -1.04 42.67 -0.24
CA MET A 1 -1.63 41.68 -1.15
C MET A 1 -2.26 40.60 -0.29
N SER A 2 -3.38 40.98 0.33
CA SER A 2 -4.32 40.10 1.02
C SER A 2 -5.43 39.75 0.02
N ASP A 3 -6.11 38.63 0.26
CA ASP A 3 -7.46 38.33 -0.24
C ASP A 3 -7.60 37.49 -1.53
N PHE A 4 -6.90 36.35 -1.59
CA PHE A 4 -7.43 35.15 -2.25
C PHE A 4 -7.33 33.91 -1.33
N GLU A 5 -7.78 34.04 -0.08
CA GLU A 5 -8.14 32.86 0.71
C GLU A 5 -9.57 32.44 0.34
N THR A 6 -9.70 31.71 -0.76
CA THR A 6 -10.85 30.83 -0.91
C THR A 6 -10.63 29.63 0.01
N VAL A 7 -11.63 29.30 0.84
CA VAL A 7 -11.65 28.07 1.67
C VAL A 7 -11.37 26.81 0.85
N PHE A 8 -11.53 26.90 -0.47
CA PHE A 8 -11.23 25.86 -1.44
C PHE A 8 -10.10 26.29 -2.38
N SER A 9 -8.90 25.75 -2.17
CA SER A 9 -7.81 25.76 -3.14
C SER A 9 -8.05 24.68 -4.21
N PRO A 10 -7.67 24.89 -5.48
CA PRO A 10 -7.70 23.84 -6.51
C PRO A 10 -7.01 22.53 -6.07
N ILE A 11 -5.99 22.65 -5.21
CA ILE A 11 -5.26 21.50 -4.64
C ILE A 11 -6.16 20.70 -3.70
N VAL A 12 -6.95 21.35 -2.85
CA VAL A 12 -7.89 20.67 -1.95
C VAL A 12 -8.95 19.88 -2.75
N PHE A 13 -9.43 20.42 -3.86
CA PHE A 13 -10.33 19.69 -4.75
C PHE A 13 -9.66 18.48 -5.40
N LEU A 14 -8.40 18.63 -5.83
CA LEU A 14 -7.61 17.53 -6.37
C LEU A 14 -7.41 16.42 -5.32
N ASP A 15 -7.01 16.78 -4.11
CA ASP A 15 -6.80 15.85 -3.00
C ASP A 15 -8.09 15.11 -2.63
N LEU A 16 -9.20 15.83 -2.48
CA LEU A 16 -10.51 15.23 -2.21
C LEU A 16 -10.95 14.31 -3.37
N ALA A 17 -10.69 14.69 -4.62
CA ALA A 17 -10.99 13.84 -5.76
C ALA A 17 -10.16 12.56 -5.76
N LEU A 18 -8.84 12.65 -5.53
CA LEU A 18 -7.94 11.50 -5.43
C LEU A 18 -8.31 10.58 -4.26
N LEU A 19 -8.58 11.13 -3.08
CA LEU A 19 -9.03 10.37 -1.92
C LEU A 19 -10.38 9.69 -2.17
N THR A 20 -11.30 10.37 -2.85
CA THR A 20 -12.59 9.77 -3.25
C THR A 20 -12.38 8.64 -4.23
N MET A 21 -11.51 8.79 -5.23
CA MET A 21 -11.16 7.72 -6.17
C MET A 21 -10.52 6.52 -5.45
N LEU A 22 -9.59 6.76 -4.53
CA LEU A 22 -8.98 5.72 -3.70
C LEU A 22 -10.04 4.95 -2.91
N PHE A 23 -10.97 5.67 -2.27
CA PHE A 23 -12.07 5.05 -1.53
C PHE A 23 -12.97 4.20 -2.44
N LEU A 24 -13.35 4.72 -3.61
CA LEU A 24 -14.16 4.00 -4.59
C LEU A 24 -13.46 2.74 -5.11
N VAL A 25 -12.16 2.83 -5.41
CA VAL A 25 -11.34 1.68 -5.84
C VAL A 25 -11.24 0.65 -4.72
N ALA A 26 -11.07 1.06 -3.46
CA ALA A 26 -11.10 0.15 -2.33
C ALA A 26 -12.42 -0.60 -2.19
N ILE A 27 -13.56 0.09 -2.34
CA ILE A 27 -14.89 -0.55 -2.36
C ILE A 27 -15.03 -1.50 -3.57
N ALA A 28 -14.52 -1.12 -4.74
CA ALA A 28 -14.52 -1.98 -5.93
C ALA A 28 -13.69 -3.26 -5.72
N MET A 29 -12.52 -3.16 -5.09
CA MET A 29 -11.70 -4.32 -4.72
C MET A 29 -12.46 -5.27 -3.79
N LEU A 30 -13.11 -4.75 -2.74
CA LEU A 30 -13.88 -5.55 -1.77
C LEU A 30 -15.11 -6.23 -2.39
N ARG A 31 -15.65 -5.70 -3.48
CA ARG A 31 -16.80 -6.28 -4.20
C ARG A 31 -16.40 -7.23 -5.33
N SER A 32 -15.16 -7.17 -5.79
CA SER A 32 -14.67 -8.03 -6.86
C SER A 32 -14.41 -9.45 -6.37
N ARG A 33 -14.95 -10.45 -7.08
CA ARG A 33 -14.67 -11.88 -6.84
C ARG A 33 -13.59 -12.45 -7.77
N HIS A 34 -13.15 -11.64 -8.73
CA HIS A 34 -12.15 -12.02 -9.72
C HIS A 34 -10.78 -11.51 -9.28
N LEU A 35 -9.87 -12.43 -8.98
CA LEU A 35 -8.56 -12.09 -8.45
C LEU A 35 -7.76 -11.24 -9.43
N PHE A 36 -7.89 -11.49 -10.74
CA PHE A 36 -7.23 -10.67 -11.76
C PHE A 36 -7.71 -9.21 -11.69
N GLY A 37 -9.02 -9.01 -11.55
CA GLY A 37 -9.60 -7.68 -11.39
C GLY A 37 -9.11 -7.01 -10.10
N VAL A 38 -9.01 -7.75 -9.00
CA VAL A 38 -8.46 -7.24 -7.73
C VAL A 38 -7.01 -6.80 -7.90
N VAL A 39 -6.16 -7.61 -8.55
CA VAL A 39 -4.75 -7.27 -8.81
C VAL A 39 -4.63 -5.99 -9.65
N MET A 40 -5.41 -5.87 -10.72
CA MET A 40 -5.43 -4.65 -11.54
C MET A 40 -5.91 -3.42 -10.76
N LEU A 41 -6.96 -3.58 -9.94
CA LEU A 41 -7.47 -2.51 -9.08
C LEU A 41 -6.48 -2.11 -7.98
N SER A 42 -5.71 -3.04 -7.43
CA SER A 42 -4.62 -2.75 -6.48
C SER A 42 -3.50 -1.94 -7.13
N GLY A 43 -3.14 -2.25 -8.38
CA GLY A 43 -2.19 -1.43 -9.15
C GLY A 43 -2.70 -0.02 -9.42
N ILE A 44 -3.99 0.12 -9.77
CA ILE A 44 -4.63 1.44 -9.94
C ILE A 44 -4.66 2.21 -8.61
N TYR A 45 -5.00 1.56 -7.51
CA TYR A 45 -4.99 2.15 -6.17
C TYR A 45 -3.60 2.73 -5.85
N SER A 46 -2.54 1.96 -6.12
CA SER A 46 -1.16 2.38 -5.91
C SER A 46 -0.74 3.57 -6.80
N LEU A 47 -1.16 3.61 -8.06
CA LEU A 47 -0.93 4.78 -8.92
C LEU A 47 -1.67 6.03 -8.42
N LEU A 48 -2.91 5.87 -7.93
CA LEU A 48 -3.67 6.97 -7.36
C LEU A 48 -3.04 7.49 -6.06
N SER A 49 -2.52 6.61 -5.20
CA SER A 49 -1.79 7.03 -4.00
C SER A 49 -0.45 7.69 -4.34
N ALA A 50 0.26 7.23 -5.36
CA ALA A 50 1.46 7.92 -5.85
C ALA A 50 1.13 9.33 -6.34
N ALA A 51 0.04 9.51 -7.10
CA ALA A 51 -0.43 10.83 -7.52
C ALA A 51 -0.79 11.72 -6.32
N PHE A 52 -1.42 11.15 -5.28
CA PHE A 52 -1.70 11.84 -4.03
C PHE A 52 -0.42 12.26 -3.30
N PHE A 53 0.62 11.41 -3.25
CA PHE A 53 1.91 11.78 -2.67
C PHE A 53 2.63 12.89 -3.43
N VAL A 54 2.50 12.95 -4.76
CA VAL A 54 3.00 14.10 -5.54
C VAL A 54 2.26 15.39 -5.16
N SER A 55 0.94 15.32 -4.95
CA SER A 55 0.14 16.46 -4.49
C SER A 55 0.60 16.99 -3.12
N LEU A 56 1.13 16.09 -2.27
CA LEU A 56 1.70 16.40 -0.97
C LEU A 56 3.20 16.80 -1.01
N ASP A 57 3.75 17.12 -2.19
CA ASP A 57 5.17 17.42 -2.40
C ASP A 57 6.15 16.29 -1.99
N ALA A 58 5.65 15.06 -1.86
CA ALA A 58 6.42 13.87 -1.47
C ALA A 58 6.83 13.04 -2.70
N VAL A 59 7.56 13.65 -3.62
CA VAL A 59 7.89 13.04 -4.93
C VAL A 59 8.72 11.75 -4.83
N ASP A 60 9.65 11.67 -3.87
CA ASP A 60 10.47 10.46 -3.70
C ASP A 60 9.64 9.28 -3.19
N VAL A 61 8.67 9.55 -2.29
CA VAL A 61 7.69 8.54 -1.82
C VAL A 61 6.74 8.15 -2.95
N ALA A 62 6.34 9.10 -3.80
CA ALA A 62 5.51 8.81 -4.96
C ALA A 62 6.21 7.88 -5.97
N PHE A 63 7.51 8.10 -6.23
CA PHE A 63 8.27 7.22 -7.13
C PHE A 63 8.39 5.80 -6.60
N THR A 64 8.66 5.62 -5.30
CA THR A 64 8.74 4.29 -4.70
C THR A 64 7.38 3.59 -4.69
N GLU A 65 6.30 4.31 -4.40
CA GLU A 65 4.95 3.76 -4.46
C GLU A 65 4.57 3.33 -5.89
N ALA A 66 4.81 4.18 -6.89
CA ALA A 66 4.54 3.83 -8.28
C ALA A 66 5.39 2.64 -8.77
N ALA A 67 6.68 2.60 -8.42
CA ALA A 67 7.57 1.53 -8.85
C ALA A 67 7.26 0.19 -8.16
N VAL A 68 7.08 0.21 -6.83
CA VAL A 68 6.92 -1.01 -6.02
C VAL A 68 5.46 -1.44 -5.96
N GLY A 69 4.56 -0.54 -5.59
CA GLY A 69 3.15 -0.85 -5.40
C GLY A 69 2.43 -1.11 -6.73
N ALA A 70 2.55 -0.19 -7.69
CA ALA A 70 1.89 -0.37 -8.99
C ALA A 70 2.70 -1.26 -9.95
N GLY A 71 4.02 -1.15 -9.94
CA GLY A 71 4.91 -1.92 -10.82
C GLY A 71 5.16 -3.36 -10.34
N ILE A 72 6.13 -3.52 -9.43
CA ILE A 72 6.65 -4.84 -9.03
C ILE A 72 5.57 -5.72 -8.39
N SER A 73 4.78 -5.18 -7.45
CA SER A 73 3.75 -5.96 -6.74
C SER A 73 2.70 -6.53 -7.70
N THR A 74 2.23 -5.72 -8.67
CA THR A 74 1.30 -6.19 -9.71
C THR A 74 1.90 -7.34 -10.52
N VAL A 75 3.16 -7.23 -10.95
CA VAL A 75 3.85 -8.30 -11.69
C VAL A 75 3.97 -9.57 -10.84
N LEU A 76 4.34 -9.44 -9.56
CA LEU A 76 4.48 -10.59 -8.66
C LEU A 76 3.13 -11.26 -8.36
N MET A 77 2.07 -10.48 -8.10
CA MET A 77 0.72 -11.00 -7.89
C MET A 77 0.16 -11.68 -9.15
N LEU A 78 0.35 -11.09 -10.34
CA LEU A 78 -0.03 -11.73 -11.59
C LEU A 78 0.78 -13.01 -11.85
N SER A 79 2.07 -13.01 -11.55
CA SER A 79 2.94 -14.20 -11.68
C SER A 79 2.50 -15.31 -10.73
N GLY A 80 2.19 -14.99 -9.48
CA GLY A 80 1.61 -15.94 -8.52
C GLY A 80 0.26 -16.49 -9.01
N MET A 81 -0.57 -15.64 -9.61
CA MET A 81 -1.86 -16.03 -10.20
C MET A 81 -1.73 -17.00 -11.38
N LEU A 82 -0.61 -17.02 -12.10
CA LEU A 82 -0.36 -18.04 -13.12
C LEU A 82 -0.30 -19.45 -12.53
N LEU A 83 -0.06 -19.56 -11.22
CA LEU A 83 0.09 -20.82 -10.49
C LEU A 83 -1.07 -21.09 -9.50
N THR A 84 -2.11 -20.24 -9.44
CA THR A 84 -3.23 -20.38 -8.51
C THR A 84 -4.61 -20.27 -9.18
N VAL A 85 -5.69 -20.53 -8.43
CA VAL A 85 -7.08 -20.29 -8.88
C VAL A 85 -7.31 -18.81 -9.23
N ARG A 86 -8.28 -18.55 -10.10
CA ARG A 86 -8.60 -17.18 -10.57
C ARG A 86 -9.78 -16.53 -9.83
N ARG A 87 -10.53 -17.32 -9.07
CA ARG A 87 -11.69 -16.87 -8.29
C ARG A 87 -11.50 -17.16 -6.80
N GLU A 88 -12.10 -16.30 -5.99
CA GLU A 88 -12.18 -16.49 -4.54
C GLU A 88 -12.94 -17.77 -4.19
N LYS A 89 -12.51 -18.46 -3.13
CA LYS A 89 -13.25 -19.60 -2.56
C LYS A 89 -14.55 -19.13 -1.91
N PRO A 90 -15.61 -19.97 -1.88
CA PRO A 90 -16.86 -19.61 -1.20
C PRO A 90 -16.64 -19.32 0.29
N LYS A 91 -17.42 -18.37 0.82
CA LYS A 91 -17.32 -17.92 2.22
C LYS A 91 -17.62 -19.07 3.16
N THR A 92 -16.76 -19.30 4.16
CA THR A 92 -17.08 -20.22 5.26
C THR A 92 -18.15 -19.59 6.15
N PRO A 93 -19.32 -20.24 6.33
CA PRO A 93 -20.35 -19.74 7.24
C PRO A 93 -19.81 -19.60 8.68
N GLY A 94 -20.20 -18.53 9.38
CA GLY A 94 -19.81 -18.26 10.77
C GLY A 94 -18.52 -17.44 10.97
N ARG A 95 -17.61 -17.34 9.98
CA ARG A 95 -16.37 -16.53 10.11
C ARG A 95 -16.55 -15.05 9.78
N ALA A 96 -17.57 -14.70 9.00
CA ALA A 96 -17.84 -13.33 8.58
C ALA A 96 -18.00 -12.32 9.75
N PRO A 97 -18.75 -12.60 10.83
CA PRO A 97 -18.88 -11.62 11.93
C PRO A 97 -17.57 -11.42 12.68
N VAL A 98 -16.76 -12.46 12.87
CA VAL A 98 -15.45 -12.37 13.53
C VAL A 98 -14.47 -11.53 12.70
N ALA A 99 -14.41 -11.79 11.39
CA ALA A 99 -13.60 -10.99 10.48
C ALA A 99 -14.05 -9.53 10.44
N MET A 100 -15.37 -9.28 10.43
CA MET A 100 -15.92 -7.93 10.49
C MET A 100 -15.57 -7.23 11.80
N LEU A 101 -15.69 -7.90 12.94
CA LEU A 101 -15.30 -7.37 14.24
C LEU A 101 -13.82 -7.00 14.26
N ALA A 102 -12.95 -7.86 13.71
CA ALA A 102 -11.52 -7.57 13.62
C ALA A 102 -11.23 -6.33 12.74
N VAL A 103 -11.88 -6.21 11.58
CA VAL A 103 -11.74 -5.04 10.70
C VAL A 103 -12.23 -3.76 11.38
N LEU A 104 -13.39 -3.80 12.04
CA LEU A 104 -13.95 -2.66 12.75
C LEU A 104 -13.09 -2.26 13.96
N ALA A 105 -12.57 -3.23 14.71
CA ALA A 105 -11.68 -2.98 15.83
C ALA A 105 -10.37 -2.34 15.37
N THR A 106 -9.75 -2.86 14.30
CA THR A 106 -8.55 -2.25 13.70
C THR A 106 -8.84 -0.86 13.16
N GLY A 107 -9.95 -0.66 12.45
CA GLY A 107 -10.36 0.65 11.94
C GLY A 107 -10.59 1.67 13.05
N ALA A 108 -11.27 1.27 14.14
CA ALA A 108 -11.48 2.11 15.31
C ALA A 108 -10.16 2.45 16.01
N ALA A 109 -9.24 1.49 16.13
CA ALA A 109 -7.91 1.73 16.70
C ALA A 109 -7.08 2.72 15.87
N LEU A 110 -7.14 2.61 14.53
CA LEU A 110 -6.47 3.56 13.63
C LEU A 110 -7.07 4.96 13.77
N ILE A 111 -8.41 5.10 13.81
CA ILE A 111 -9.08 6.40 14.03
C ILE A 111 -8.70 6.96 15.40
N TYR A 112 -8.70 6.14 16.45
CA TYR A 112 -8.30 6.58 17.79
C TYR A 112 -6.85 7.10 17.80
N ALA A 113 -5.92 6.42 17.12
CA ALA A 113 -4.54 6.85 17.01
C ALA A 113 -4.38 8.21 16.30
N THR A 114 -5.30 8.58 15.40
CA THR A 114 -5.27 9.90 14.73
C THR A 114 -5.68 11.06 15.64
N ILE A 115 -6.34 10.82 16.78
CA ILE A 115 -6.76 11.90 17.69
C ILE A 115 -5.56 12.59 18.34
N ASP A 116 -4.47 11.85 18.58
CA ASP A 116 -3.23 12.36 19.17
C ASP A 116 -2.25 12.93 18.13
N MET A 117 -2.60 12.88 16.83
CA MET A 117 -1.75 13.43 15.78
C MET A 117 -1.92 14.95 15.69
N PRO A 118 -0.82 15.71 15.48
CA PRO A 118 -0.91 17.13 15.17
C PRO A 118 -1.81 17.40 13.98
N ALA A 119 -2.43 18.59 13.96
CA ALA A 119 -3.21 19.02 12.82
C ALA A 119 -2.34 19.01 11.55
N PHE A 120 -2.94 18.61 10.43
CA PHE A 120 -2.25 18.59 9.15
C PHE A 120 -1.70 19.99 8.82
N GLY A 121 -0.40 20.08 8.52
CA GLY A 121 0.27 21.34 8.21
C GLY A 121 0.63 22.22 9.42
N ASP A 122 0.46 21.76 10.66
CA ASP A 122 0.87 22.52 11.85
C ASP A 122 2.39 22.78 11.85
N PRO A 123 2.86 24.05 11.82
CA PRO A 123 4.28 24.38 11.83
C PRO A 123 5.01 23.90 13.09
N ASN A 124 4.29 23.71 14.20
CA ASN A 124 4.85 23.27 15.46
C ASN A 124 4.83 21.74 15.62
N ALA A 125 4.22 21.01 14.69
CA ALA A 125 4.21 19.55 14.70
C ALA A 125 5.66 19.01 14.79
N PRO A 126 5.94 17.95 15.55
CA PRO A 126 7.30 17.42 15.71
C PRO A 126 8.01 17.04 14.40
N ALA A 127 7.25 16.80 13.32
CA ALA A 127 7.79 16.54 11.99
C ALA A 127 8.28 17.82 11.28
N ASN A 128 7.63 18.96 11.54
CA ASN A 128 7.95 20.27 10.96
C ASN A 128 8.87 21.09 11.86
N SER A 129 8.86 20.82 13.16
CA SER A 129 9.71 21.43 14.16
C SER A 129 10.88 20.50 14.54
N ALA A 130 11.80 21.00 15.37
CA ALA A 130 12.96 20.25 15.86
C ALA A 130 13.86 19.68 14.75
N ILE A 131 13.98 18.35 14.66
CA ILE A 131 15.00 17.68 13.83
C ILE A 131 14.67 17.83 12.34
N GLY A 132 13.38 17.84 11.96
CA GLY A 132 12.96 18.08 10.58
C GLY A 132 13.49 19.40 10.05
N GLN A 133 13.33 20.47 10.84
CA GLN A 133 13.84 21.80 10.49
C GLN A 133 15.37 21.84 10.42
N GLN A 134 16.08 21.14 11.34
CA GLN A 134 17.54 21.07 11.29
C GLN A 134 18.05 20.39 10.02
N TYR A 135 17.36 19.36 9.52
CA TYR A 135 17.70 18.76 8.23
C TYR A 135 17.56 19.77 7.08
N VAL A 136 16.49 20.55 7.06
CA VAL A 136 16.28 21.59 6.02
C VAL A 136 17.39 22.63 6.03
N GLU A 137 17.73 23.14 7.21
CA GLU A 137 18.69 24.24 7.37
C GLU A 137 20.15 23.82 7.11
N ARG A 138 20.53 22.62 7.55
CA ARG A 138 21.95 22.20 7.56
C ARG A 138 22.37 21.35 6.38
N THR A 139 21.45 20.61 5.75
CA THR A 139 21.79 19.67 4.67
C THR A 139 22.58 20.34 3.56
N ALA A 140 22.16 21.53 3.11
CA ALA A 140 22.83 22.25 2.03
C ALA A 140 24.30 22.61 2.35
N SER A 141 24.65 22.80 3.62
CA SER A 141 26.03 23.09 4.05
C SER A 141 26.84 21.84 4.40
N GLU A 142 26.20 20.79 4.91
CA GLU A 142 26.88 19.60 5.43
C GLU A 142 27.04 18.50 4.38
N ILE A 143 26.10 18.40 3.43
CA ILE A 143 26.03 17.30 2.46
C ILE A 143 25.85 17.90 1.06
N PRO A 144 26.80 17.70 0.12
CA PRO A 144 26.72 18.25 -1.23
C PRO A 144 25.78 17.44 -2.14
N MET A 145 24.56 17.17 -1.68
CA MET A 145 23.49 16.52 -2.44
C MET A 145 22.30 17.47 -2.59
N PRO A 146 21.78 17.69 -3.80
CA PRO A 146 20.68 18.62 -4.03
C PRO A 146 19.33 18.12 -3.52
N ASN A 147 19.13 16.79 -3.44
CA ASN A 147 17.91 16.19 -2.90
C ASN A 147 18.06 15.95 -1.39
N ILE A 148 17.26 16.66 -0.60
CA ILE A 148 17.25 16.58 0.86
C ILE A 148 16.83 15.20 1.38
N VAL A 149 15.83 14.55 0.77
CA VAL A 149 15.33 13.25 1.20
C VAL A 149 16.43 12.20 1.03
N THR A 150 17.09 12.18 -0.12
CA THR A 150 18.24 11.29 -0.35
C THR A 150 19.37 11.56 0.62
N ALA A 151 19.67 12.83 0.90
CA ALA A 151 20.70 13.19 1.89
C ALA A 151 20.34 12.69 3.30
N VAL A 152 19.08 12.83 3.72
CA VAL A 152 18.60 12.31 5.00
C VAL A 152 18.69 10.79 5.06
N LEU A 153 18.15 10.09 4.07
CA LEU A 153 18.12 8.62 4.06
C LEU A 153 19.51 8.00 3.94
N ALA A 154 20.42 8.59 3.15
CA ALA A 154 21.74 8.02 2.92
C ALA A 154 22.79 8.46 3.95
N SER A 155 22.65 9.64 4.55
CA SER A 155 23.62 10.17 5.51
C SER A 155 23.07 10.21 6.94
N TYR A 156 22.19 11.16 7.27
CA TYR A 156 21.71 11.33 8.66
C TYR A 156 21.06 10.07 9.23
N ARG A 157 20.32 9.33 8.40
CA ARG A 157 19.60 8.10 8.75
C ARG A 157 20.07 6.89 7.92
N GLY A 158 21.33 6.89 7.50
CA GLY A 158 21.92 5.82 6.67
C GLY A 158 21.81 4.42 7.29
N PHE A 159 21.85 4.31 8.62
CA PHE A 159 21.70 3.03 9.31
C PHE A 159 20.30 2.43 9.17
N ASP A 160 19.24 3.25 9.17
CA ASP A 160 17.87 2.80 8.97
C ASP A 160 17.72 2.21 7.55
N THR A 161 18.23 2.94 6.54
CA THR A 161 18.24 2.51 5.12
C THR A 161 19.07 1.25 4.90
N MET A 162 20.21 1.10 5.59
CA MET A 162 21.00 -0.13 5.56
C MET A 162 20.21 -1.32 6.13
N GLY A 163 19.47 -1.09 7.21
CA GLY A 163 18.57 -2.09 7.81
C GLY A 163 17.46 -2.51 6.85
N GLU A 164 16.78 -1.56 6.23
CA GLU A 164 15.75 -1.83 5.20
C GLU A 164 16.31 -2.64 4.03
N THR A 165 17.50 -2.28 3.54
CA THR A 165 18.18 -3.01 2.46
C THR A 165 18.50 -4.44 2.86
N MET A 166 18.96 -4.67 4.10
CA MET A 166 19.20 -6.01 4.63
C MET A 166 17.91 -6.83 4.67
N VAL A 167 16.80 -6.25 5.12
CA VAL A 167 15.49 -6.94 5.17
C VAL A 167 15.03 -7.35 3.77
N ILE A 168 15.07 -6.45 2.79
CA ILE A 168 14.67 -6.75 1.40
C ILE A 168 15.58 -7.81 0.79
N PHE A 169 16.90 -7.70 1.01
CA PHE A 169 17.86 -8.70 0.56
C PHE A 169 17.57 -10.09 1.15
N THR A 170 17.36 -10.17 2.46
CA THR A 170 17.02 -11.43 3.14
C THR A 170 15.69 -11.99 2.65
N ALA A 171 14.66 -11.17 2.44
CA ALA A 171 13.40 -11.61 1.86
C ALA A 171 13.58 -12.17 0.45
N GLY A 172 14.40 -11.51 -0.39
CA GLY A 172 14.75 -11.98 -1.73
C GLY A 172 15.46 -13.34 -1.71
N VAL A 173 16.46 -13.51 -0.85
CA VAL A 173 17.16 -14.79 -0.66
C VAL A 173 16.18 -15.87 -0.15
N ALA A 174 15.32 -15.55 0.81
CA ALA A 174 14.33 -16.49 1.33
C ALA A 174 13.37 -16.96 0.23
N VAL A 175 12.86 -16.05 -0.61
CA VAL A 175 12.01 -16.40 -1.75
C VAL A 175 12.77 -17.27 -2.76
N MET A 176 14.03 -16.95 -3.08
CA MET A 176 14.86 -17.77 -3.97
C MET A 176 15.10 -19.18 -3.41
N LEU A 177 15.31 -19.32 -2.09
CA LEU A 177 15.47 -20.63 -1.45
C LEU A 177 14.17 -21.41 -1.36
N LEU A 178 13.01 -20.75 -1.19
CA LEU A 178 11.71 -21.41 -1.20
C LEU A 178 11.33 -21.91 -2.60
N LEU A 179 11.67 -21.14 -3.64
CA LEU A 179 11.40 -21.51 -5.03
C LEU A 179 12.49 -22.43 -5.61
N GLY A 180 13.73 -22.36 -5.09
CA GLY A 180 14.91 -23.08 -5.54
C GLY A 180 15.17 -24.40 -4.79
N VAL A 181 15.78 -25.36 -5.48
CA VAL A 181 16.26 -26.69 -4.99
C VAL A 181 15.20 -27.80 -4.84
N GLY A 182 13.90 -27.56 -5.03
CA GLY A 182 12.91 -28.66 -5.02
C GLY A 182 11.58 -28.45 -5.74
N SER A 183 11.23 -27.21 -6.12
CA SER A 183 9.88 -26.88 -6.61
C SER A 183 9.56 -27.35 -8.03
N ALA A 184 10.52 -27.86 -8.79
CA ALA A 184 10.29 -28.41 -10.14
C ALA A 184 9.56 -29.77 -10.14
N ARG A 185 9.41 -30.44 -8.98
CA ARG A 185 8.71 -31.72 -8.85
C ARG A 185 7.33 -31.55 -8.23
N GLY A 186 6.33 -31.32 -9.09
CA GLY A 186 4.94 -31.73 -8.85
C GLY A 186 4.06 -30.75 -8.07
N GLY A 187 3.70 -29.63 -8.69
CA GLY A 187 2.55 -28.84 -8.25
C GLY A 187 1.25 -29.60 -8.49
N ARG A 188 0.45 -29.83 -7.44
CA ARG A 188 -0.90 -30.41 -7.52
C ARG A 188 -1.73 -29.52 -8.45
N ARG A 189 -2.28 -30.07 -9.54
CA ARG A 189 -3.09 -29.33 -10.53
C ARG A 189 -4.25 -28.65 -9.81
N VAL A 190 -4.27 -27.33 -9.78
CA VAL A 190 -5.33 -26.54 -9.16
C VAL A 190 -6.38 -26.25 -10.23
N SER A 191 -7.55 -26.87 -10.14
CA SER A 191 -8.71 -26.61 -11.00
C SER A 191 -9.71 -25.72 -10.28
N ASP A 192 -10.33 -24.79 -11.01
CA ASP A 192 -11.46 -24.02 -10.50
C ASP A 192 -12.64 -25.00 -10.24
N ILE A 193 -13.26 -24.94 -9.06
CA ILE A 193 -14.45 -25.75 -8.73
C ILE A 193 -15.67 -25.03 -9.29
N ASP A 194 -16.42 -25.70 -10.17
CA ASP A 194 -17.65 -25.16 -10.73
C ASP A 194 -18.75 -25.04 -9.65
N ALA A 195 -19.42 -23.89 -9.61
CA ALA A 195 -20.45 -23.57 -8.62
C ALA A 195 -21.71 -24.47 -8.65
N LYS A 196 -21.75 -25.50 -9.50
CA LYS A 196 -22.86 -26.45 -9.61
C LYS A 196 -22.74 -27.68 -8.70
N GLU A 197 -21.54 -28.04 -8.25
CA GLU A 197 -21.35 -29.25 -7.41
C GLU A 197 -21.82 -29.05 -5.96
N THR A 198 -21.86 -27.80 -5.47
CA THR A 198 -22.30 -27.50 -4.09
C THR A 198 -23.81 -27.53 -3.90
N SER A 199 -24.61 -27.62 -4.97
CA SER A 199 -26.08 -27.71 -4.87
C SER A 199 -26.62 -29.14 -4.80
N ASP A 200 -25.83 -30.17 -5.10
CA ASP A 200 -26.27 -31.57 -5.08
C ASP A 200 -25.94 -32.32 -3.78
N GLU A 201 -24.88 -31.92 -3.05
CA GLU A 201 -24.53 -32.58 -1.76
C GLU A 201 -25.47 -32.22 -0.61
N GLY A 202 -26.33 -31.22 -0.75
CA GLY A 202 -27.28 -30.78 0.29
C GLY A 202 -28.69 -31.38 0.20
N LYS A 203 -28.95 -32.31 -0.73
CA LYS A 203 -30.30 -32.87 -0.99
C LYS A 203 -30.44 -34.37 -0.74
N GLY A 204 -29.42 -35.00 -0.14
CA GLY A 204 -29.41 -36.44 0.13
C GLY A 204 -29.37 -36.78 1.61
N GLU A 205 -30.32 -36.28 2.42
CA GLU A 205 -30.75 -36.86 3.71
C GLU A 205 -32.23 -36.57 3.94
#